data_AF-A0A538A6G9-F1
#
_entry.id   AF-A0A538A6G9-F1
#
_cell.length_a   1.000
_cell.length_b   1.000
_cell.length_c   1.000
_cell.angle_alpha   90.00
_cell.angle_beta   90.00
_cell.angle_gamma   90.00
#
_symmetry.space_group_name_H-M   'P 1'
#
loop_
_entity.id
_entity.type
_entity.pdbx_description
1 polymer ?
#
loop_
_entity_poly.entity_id
_entity_poly.type
_entity_poly.pdbx_seq_one_letter_code
_entity_poly.pdbx_strand_id
1 'polypeptide(L)'
;MGPQVGYWSPEILMEEDIHAPATTQGPPIDARGAAFPGTNLYVQLGRGRDYSWSATSAGQDIIDTYAVKLCDPNGGTPTIGSDHYLFEGQCLPFEVLTRTNSWVPTPADQTPAGSETLTTLRTKLGIVIARTKIGGKPYAYTKLRDTYFHEVDPSALGFADFNNPNKMRTPQDFMQAANHISYTFNWFYVDSNHIAYFNSGANPVRPSYVDPNLPTFGRDPFLWQNYKPPPIATEDIQPLAAHPGFSSLFRSQPLDARIQRDIAGSGRMSLRRLMSDMEDAGTVDLRGDRVLPWILQVIDTQPVTDPAQKAALQKLKAWGAAGAHRIDRNKDGTYEYTQAIRIMDAWWPRLVAAEFKPTLGQALFDQTPFGHDAPGRIGSAFDTSSYGYVQKDLRDLLGASVQGPYSRVYCGKGNLVDCRNALRPVPGRP
;
A
#
# COMPACT_ATOMS: atom_id res chain seq x y z
N MET A 1 4.61 -12.80 -10.41
CA MET A 1 4.73 -11.32 -10.30
C MET A 1 6.09 -10.99 -9.68
N GLY A 2 6.60 -9.77 -9.87
CA GLY A 2 7.91 -9.36 -9.32
C GLY A 2 7.74 -8.55 -8.03
N PRO A 3 8.12 -9.05 -6.84
CA PRO A 3 8.03 -8.28 -5.59
C PRO A 3 8.94 -7.05 -5.63
N GLN A 4 8.45 -5.90 -5.16
CA GLN A 4 9.20 -4.64 -5.13
C GLN A 4 9.57 -4.28 -3.69
N VAL A 5 10.68 -4.85 -3.22
CA VAL A 5 11.13 -4.79 -1.82
C VAL A 5 12.35 -3.88 -1.62
N GLY A 6 12.64 -3.10 -2.66
CA GLY A 6 13.82 -2.28 -2.80
C GLY A 6 15.05 -3.04 -3.26
N TYR A 7 16.18 -2.33 -3.35
CA TYR A 7 17.48 -2.88 -3.74
C TYR A 7 18.47 -2.70 -2.59
N TRP A 8 19.00 -3.80 -2.06
CA TRP A 8 19.84 -3.81 -0.86
C TRP A 8 21.13 -4.62 -1.06
N SER A 9 22.13 -4.39 -0.21
CA SER A 9 23.36 -5.19 -0.17
C SER A 9 23.79 -5.42 1.28
N PRO A 10 23.62 -6.65 1.84
CA PRO A 10 23.01 -7.82 1.20
C PRO A 10 21.52 -7.61 0.86
N GLU A 11 21.03 -8.33 -0.15
CA GLU A 11 19.65 -8.21 -0.64
C GLU A 11 18.64 -8.77 0.38
N ILE A 12 17.42 -8.21 0.39
CA ILE A 12 16.33 -8.60 1.30
C ILE A 12 15.60 -9.88 0.84
N LEU A 13 15.97 -10.42 -0.32
CA LEU A 13 15.52 -11.72 -0.79
C LEU A 13 16.69 -12.69 -0.80
N MET A 14 16.49 -13.85 -0.16
CA MET A 14 17.41 -14.96 -0.17
C MET A 14 16.82 -16.09 -1.01
N GLU A 15 17.59 -16.62 -1.96
CA GLU A 15 17.19 -17.81 -2.71
C GLU A 15 17.33 -19.06 -1.84
N GLU A 16 16.32 -19.91 -1.87
CA GLU A 16 16.25 -21.17 -1.13
C GLU A 16 15.77 -22.31 -2.03
N ASP A 17 16.31 -23.50 -1.80
CA ASP A 17 15.95 -24.75 -2.47
C ASP A 17 15.83 -25.84 -1.40
N ILE A 18 14.60 -26.25 -1.08
CA ILE A 18 14.26 -27.05 0.10
C ILE A 18 13.57 -28.34 -0.32
N HIS A 19 14.17 -29.46 0.07
CA HIS A 19 13.70 -30.82 -0.22
C HIS A 19 13.68 -31.66 1.05
N ALA A 20 12.50 -32.09 1.49
CA ALA A 20 12.33 -32.98 2.61
C ALA A 20 11.23 -34.01 2.31
N PRO A 21 11.50 -35.32 2.42
CA PRO A 21 10.46 -36.33 2.29
C PRO A 21 9.49 -36.26 3.47
N ALA A 22 8.28 -36.80 3.29
CA ALA A 22 7.35 -36.98 4.39
C ALA A 22 7.94 -37.91 5.44
N THR A 23 7.77 -37.58 6.72
CA THR A 23 8.16 -38.42 7.85
C THR A 23 7.00 -38.56 8.83
N THR A 24 7.18 -39.38 9.88
CA THR A 24 6.22 -39.41 10.99
C THR A 24 6.12 -38.09 11.75
N GLN A 25 7.12 -37.21 11.61
CA GLN A 25 7.19 -35.92 12.30
C GLN A 25 6.66 -34.75 11.46
N GLY A 26 6.43 -34.91 10.16
CA GLY A 26 5.97 -33.80 9.33
C GLY A 26 5.68 -34.12 7.87
N PRO A 27 4.95 -33.23 7.18
CA PRO A 27 4.64 -33.34 5.76
C PRO A 27 5.89 -33.18 4.87
N PRO A 28 5.83 -33.58 3.59
CA PRO A 28 6.92 -33.32 2.66
C PRO A 28 7.02 -31.84 2.32
N ILE A 29 8.24 -31.41 1.99
CA ILE A 29 8.54 -30.09 1.43
C ILE A 29 9.31 -30.31 0.12
N ASP A 30 8.89 -29.65 -0.94
CA ASP A 30 9.60 -29.69 -2.22
C ASP A 30 9.33 -28.37 -2.96
N ALA A 31 10.22 -27.41 -2.73
CA ALA A 31 10.04 -26.05 -3.21
C ALA A 31 11.38 -25.35 -3.45
N ARG A 32 11.41 -24.49 -4.46
CA ARG A 32 12.52 -23.59 -4.74
C ARG A 32 12.00 -22.19 -5.02
N GLY A 33 12.70 -21.18 -4.53
CA GLY A 33 12.37 -19.79 -4.80
C GLY A 33 13.12 -18.83 -3.89
N ALA A 34 12.44 -17.77 -3.47
CA ALA A 34 12.98 -16.77 -2.57
C ALA A 34 12.16 -16.64 -1.28
N ALA A 35 12.84 -16.22 -0.21
CA ALA A 35 12.26 -15.88 1.07
C ALA A 35 12.92 -14.64 1.69
N PHE A 36 12.23 -13.96 2.60
CA PHE A 36 12.77 -12.86 3.37
C PHE A 36 13.64 -13.37 4.54
N PRO A 37 14.91 -12.95 4.67
CA PRO A 37 15.78 -13.34 5.77
C PRO A 37 15.13 -13.13 7.15
N GLY A 38 15.23 -14.14 8.01
CA GLY A 38 14.64 -14.12 9.37
C GLY A 38 13.20 -14.63 9.44
N THR A 39 12.52 -14.80 8.30
CA THR A 39 11.19 -15.44 8.21
C THR A 39 11.15 -16.59 7.20
N ASN A 40 12.33 -17.00 6.74
CA ASN A 40 12.58 -17.96 5.68
C ASN A 40 12.43 -19.42 6.15
N LEU A 41 11.39 -19.71 6.94
CA LEU A 41 11.04 -21.08 7.33
C LEU A 41 10.56 -21.90 6.13
N TYR A 42 10.03 -21.22 5.11
CA TYR A 42 9.49 -21.77 3.88
C TYR A 42 9.83 -20.85 2.72
N VAL A 43 9.85 -21.39 1.50
CA VAL A 43 9.89 -20.58 0.28
C VAL A 43 8.61 -19.74 0.24
N GLN A 44 8.74 -18.42 0.18
CA GLN A 44 7.59 -17.50 0.20
C GLN A 44 7.15 -17.12 -1.20
N LEU A 45 8.07 -17.10 -2.17
CA LEU A 45 7.84 -16.78 -3.58
C LEU A 45 8.60 -17.79 -4.43
N GLY A 46 7.92 -18.63 -5.20
CA GLY A 46 8.65 -19.70 -5.89
C GLY A 46 7.78 -20.69 -6.63
N ARG A 47 8.27 -21.93 -6.68
CA ARG A 47 7.61 -23.03 -7.35
C ARG A 47 7.82 -24.35 -6.61
N GLY A 48 6.82 -25.21 -6.74
CA GLY A 48 6.94 -26.64 -6.44
C GLY A 48 7.30 -27.40 -7.71
N ARG A 49 6.88 -28.66 -7.77
CA ARG A 49 7.17 -29.58 -8.88
C ARG A 49 6.52 -29.14 -10.20
N ASP A 50 5.24 -28.80 -10.14
CA ASP A 50 4.35 -28.59 -11.29
C ASP A 50 3.45 -27.35 -11.16
N TYR A 51 3.70 -26.52 -10.14
CA TYR A 51 2.99 -25.27 -9.87
C TYR A 51 3.96 -24.17 -9.40
N SER A 52 3.54 -22.92 -9.51
CA SER A 52 4.27 -21.75 -9.01
C SER A 52 3.35 -20.75 -8.34
N TRP A 53 3.91 -19.99 -7.40
CA TRP A 53 3.21 -18.91 -6.72
C TRP A 53 4.08 -17.68 -6.54
N SER A 54 3.41 -16.54 -6.42
CA SER A 54 4.04 -15.25 -6.22
C SER A 54 3.06 -14.32 -5.51
N ALA A 55 3.57 -13.25 -4.91
CA ALA A 55 2.77 -12.29 -4.18
C ALA A 55 2.99 -10.85 -4.62
N THR A 56 1.99 -10.00 -4.41
CA THR A 56 2.16 -8.56 -4.25
C THR A 56 1.43 -8.09 -2.98
N SER A 57 1.88 -7.02 -2.34
CA SER A 57 1.21 -6.47 -1.16
C SER A 57 -0.21 -6.02 -1.51
N ALA A 58 -1.17 -6.38 -0.66
CA ALA A 58 -2.57 -6.06 -0.93
C ALA A 58 -3.06 -4.75 -0.31
N GLY A 59 -2.41 -4.25 0.74
CA GLY A 59 -2.76 -2.97 1.36
C GLY A 59 -4.21 -2.90 1.89
N GLN A 60 -4.81 -4.04 2.23
CA GLN A 60 -6.14 -4.09 2.81
C GLN A 60 -6.15 -3.50 4.21
N ASP A 61 -7.33 -3.00 4.60
CA ASP A 61 -7.53 -2.43 5.91
C ASP A 61 -7.85 -3.51 6.96
N ILE A 62 -6.78 -3.98 7.61
CA ILE A 62 -6.82 -4.91 8.75
C ILE A 62 -6.46 -4.22 10.07
N ILE A 63 -6.54 -2.88 10.12
CA ILE A 63 -6.11 -2.11 11.30
C ILE A 63 -7.08 -0.96 11.60
N ASP A 64 -7.75 -1.04 12.74
CA ASP A 64 -8.65 0.02 13.20
C ASP A 64 -8.04 0.85 14.33
N THR A 65 -8.44 2.13 14.38
CA THR A 65 -8.14 3.01 15.50
C THR A 65 -9.38 3.19 16.37
N TYR A 66 -9.29 2.81 17.64
CA TYR A 66 -10.35 2.94 18.63
C TYR A 66 -10.06 4.07 19.63
N ALA A 67 -11.07 4.86 19.98
CA ALA A 67 -11.05 5.81 21.07
C ALA A 67 -11.64 5.16 22.33
N VAL A 68 -10.78 4.84 23.31
CA VAL A 68 -11.20 4.36 24.63
C VAL A 68 -11.32 5.52 25.60
N LYS A 69 -12.42 5.60 26.34
CA LYS A 69 -12.64 6.68 27.32
C LYS A 69 -11.72 6.47 28.51
N LEU A 70 -11.02 7.51 28.97
CA LEU A 70 -10.23 7.40 30.19
C LEU A 70 -11.13 7.45 31.43
N CYS A 71 -10.73 6.72 32.46
CA CYS A 71 -11.47 6.59 33.71
C CYS A 71 -10.53 6.67 34.92
N ASP A 72 -11.13 6.82 36.09
CA ASP A 72 -10.46 6.77 37.38
C ASP A 72 -11.10 5.61 38.16
N PRO A 73 -10.31 4.60 38.59
CA PRO A 73 -10.85 3.41 39.25
C PRO A 73 -11.48 3.73 40.61
N ASN A 74 -11.15 4.87 41.21
CA ASN A 74 -11.64 5.32 42.51
C ASN A 74 -12.78 6.35 42.39
N GLY A 75 -13.29 6.59 41.18
CA GLY A 75 -14.39 7.54 40.92
C GLY A 75 -13.97 9.01 40.88
N GLY A 76 -12.67 9.30 40.82
CA GLY A 76 -12.15 10.65 40.59
C GLY A 76 -12.51 11.22 39.21
N THR A 77 -12.19 12.50 38.99
CA THR A 77 -12.38 13.14 37.66
C THR A 77 -11.27 12.70 36.71
N PRO A 78 -11.57 11.93 35.64
CA PRO A 78 -10.53 11.47 34.73
C PRO A 78 -9.92 12.64 33.95
N THR A 79 -8.64 12.51 33.58
CA THR A 79 -7.92 13.48 32.75
C THR A 79 -7.21 12.77 31.60
N ILE A 80 -6.59 13.51 30.69
CA ILE A 80 -5.69 12.92 29.67
C ILE A 80 -4.46 12.25 30.30
N GLY A 81 -4.17 12.53 31.57
CA GLY A 81 -3.10 11.88 32.34
C GLY A 81 -3.51 10.55 32.97
N SER A 82 -4.80 10.23 33.04
CA SER A 82 -5.30 9.00 33.68
C SER A 82 -4.65 7.75 33.08
N ASP A 83 -4.43 6.76 33.94
CA ASP A 83 -3.74 5.49 33.67
C ASP A 83 -4.71 4.30 33.53
N HIS A 84 -6.02 4.57 33.54
CA HIS A 84 -7.07 3.59 33.30
C HIS A 84 -7.98 4.02 32.15
N TYR A 85 -8.60 3.04 31.50
CA TYR A 85 -9.55 3.23 30.41
C TYR A 85 -10.78 2.35 30.61
N LEU A 86 -11.91 2.80 30.08
CA LEU A 86 -13.17 2.09 30.12
C LEU A 86 -13.24 1.10 28.96
N PHE A 87 -13.51 -0.17 29.27
CA PHE A 87 -13.79 -1.22 28.29
C PHE A 87 -14.90 -2.11 28.84
N GLU A 88 -15.97 -2.31 28.05
CA GLU A 88 -17.14 -3.13 28.45
C GLU A 88 -17.69 -2.82 29.86
N GLY A 89 -17.72 -1.52 30.22
CA GLY A 89 -18.22 -1.05 31.51
C GLY A 89 -17.23 -1.14 32.68
N GLN A 90 -16.03 -1.71 32.47
CA GLN A 90 -14.99 -1.84 33.49
C GLN A 90 -13.89 -0.79 33.29
N CYS A 91 -13.43 -0.19 34.40
CA CYS A 91 -12.28 0.72 34.39
C CYS A 91 -11.00 -0.11 34.57
N LEU A 92 -10.29 -0.38 33.48
CA LEU A 92 -9.13 -1.25 33.44
C LEU A 92 -7.83 -0.43 33.42
N PRO A 93 -6.77 -0.87 34.12
CA PRO A 93 -5.45 -0.24 34.00
C PRO A 93 -4.89 -0.47 32.59
N PHE A 94 -4.12 0.50 32.08
CA PHE A 94 -3.25 0.20 30.95
C PHE A 94 -2.21 -0.84 31.33
N GLU A 95 -1.95 -1.78 30.43
CA GLU A 95 -0.76 -2.60 30.54
C GLU A 95 0.45 -1.78 30.09
N VAL A 96 1.48 -1.71 30.93
CA VAL A 96 2.71 -0.97 30.64
C VAL A 96 3.71 -1.93 30.00
N LEU A 97 4.06 -1.66 28.75
CA LEU A 97 5.05 -2.42 27.99
C LEU A 97 6.35 -1.63 27.95
N THR A 98 7.40 -2.17 28.57
CA THR A 98 8.71 -1.52 28.67
C THR A 98 9.77 -2.38 27.99
N ARG A 99 10.60 -1.75 27.16
CA ARG A 99 11.76 -2.37 26.53
C ARG A 99 12.99 -1.49 26.72
N THR A 100 14.01 -2.03 27.36
CA THR A 100 15.33 -1.41 27.40
C THR A 100 16.17 -1.95 26.24
N ASN A 101 16.59 -1.07 25.35
CA ASN A 101 17.55 -1.36 24.29
C ASN A 101 18.92 -0.82 24.71
N SER A 102 19.98 -1.54 24.35
CA SER A 102 21.36 -1.10 24.54
C SER A 102 22.15 -1.37 23.28
N TRP A 103 23.03 -0.45 22.91
CA TRP A 103 23.89 -0.58 21.75
C TRP A 103 25.33 -0.21 22.09
N VAL A 104 26.24 -0.70 21.26
CA VAL A 104 27.67 -0.37 21.29
C VAL A 104 28.10 0.00 19.87
N PRO A 105 29.17 0.80 19.71
CA PRO A 105 29.71 1.10 18.39
C PRO A 105 30.05 -0.17 17.63
N THR A 106 29.79 -0.16 16.32
CA THR A 106 30.18 -1.22 15.38
C THR A 106 31.03 -0.63 14.26
N PRO A 107 31.74 -1.43 13.45
CA PRO A 107 32.42 -0.91 12.27
C PRO A 107 31.50 -0.16 11.30
N ALA A 108 30.22 -0.54 11.23
CA ALA A 108 29.23 0.07 10.33
C ALA A 108 28.52 1.31 10.93
N ASP A 109 28.55 1.47 12.26
CA ASP A 109 27.89 2.57 12.98
C ASP A 109 28.71 2.96 14.21
N GLN A 110 29.26 4.18 14.19
CA GLN A 110 30.13 4.72 15.24
C GLN A 110 29.36 5.40 16.39
N THR A 111 28.04 5.24 16.45
CA THR A 111 27.22 5.78 17.54
C THR A 111 27.77 5.31 18.90
N PRO A 112 28.11 6.22 19.84
CA PRO A 112 28.64 5.86 21.15
C PRO A 112 27.74 4.88 21.88
N ALA A 113 28.34 4.01 22.70
CA ALA A 113 27.58 3.05 23.49
C ALA A 113 26.53 3.78 24.33
N GLY A 114 25.32 3.23 24.33
CA GLY A 114 24.17 3.88 24.93
C GLY A 114 23.06 2.89 25.22
N SER A 115 22.05 3.38 25.91
CA SER A 115 20.83 2.64 26.14
C SER A 115 19.65 3.60 26.13
N GLU A 116 18.51 3.10 25.69
CA GLU A 116 17.24 3.78 25.80
C GLU A 116 16.22 2.83 26.43
N THR A 117 15.26 3.39 27.15
CA THR A 117 14.08 2.63 27.58
C THR A 117 12.87 3.20 26.87
N LEU A 118 12.24 2.37 26.05
CA LEU A 118 11.01 2.67 25.36
C LEU A 118 9.86 2.10 26.19
N THR A 119 8.88 2.95 26.50
CA THR A 119 7.66 2.57 27.20
C THR A 119 6.45 2.90 26.34
N THR A 120 5.55 1.94 26.20
CA THR A 120 4.24 2.15 25.58
C THR A 120 3.15 1.53 26.45
N LEU A 121 1.90 1.86 26.15
CA LEU A 121 0.72 1.38 26.87
C LEU A 121 -0.12 0.50 25.95
N ARG A 122 -0.71 -0.55 26.51
CA ARG A 122 -1.63 -1.45 25.82
C ARG A 122 -3.01 -1.48 26.50
N THR A 123 -4.04 -1.49 25.67
CA THR A 123 -5.44 -1.71 26.04
C THR A 123 -5.90 -3.08 25.56
N LYS A 124 -7.14 -3.46 25.90
CA LYS A 124 -7.85 -4.59 25.28
C LYS A 124 -8.09 -4.42 23.78
N LEU A 125 -7.85 -3.23 23.21
CA LEU A 125 -8.00 -2.88 21.79
C LEU A 125 -6.66 -2.46 21.16
N GLY A 126 -5.53 -2.93 21.71
CA GLY A 126 -4.20 -2.75 21.10
C GLY A 126 -3.34 -1.67 21.75
N ILE A 127 -2.37 -1.14 21.00
CA ILE A 127 -1.34 -0.21 21.51
C ILE A 127 -1.88 1.22 21.52
N VAL A 128 -1.64 1.97 22.60
CA VAL A 128 -2.00 3.39 22.70
C VAL A 128 -1.08 4.21 21.80
N ILE A 129 -1.66 5.00 20.90
CA ILE A 129 -0.92 5.84 19.95
C ILE A 129 -1.05 7.34 20.25
N ALA A 130 -2.11 7.76 20.95
CA ALA A 130 -2.31 9.15 21.33
C ALA A 130 -3.30 9.26 22.50
N ARG A 131 -3.31 10.42 23.17
CA ARG A 131 -4.34 10.79 24.16
C ARG A 131 -4.95 12.12 23.78
N THR A 132 -6.25 12.28 23.97
CA THR A 132 -7.00 13.46 23.51
C THR A 132 -8.23 13.74 24.37
N LYS A 133 -8.98 14.79 24.01
CA LYS A 133 -10.33 15.05 24.50
C LYS A 133 -11.34 14.96 23.36
N ILE A 134 -12.43 14.23 23.56
CA ILE A 134 -13.58 14.17 22.65
C ILE A 134 -14.77 14.78 23.38
N GLY A 135 -15.31 15.90 22.87
CA GLY A 135 -16.39 16.63 23.55
C GLY A 135 -16.02 17.03 25.00
N GLY A 136 -14.76 17.42 25.22
CA GLY A 136 -14.22 17.80 26.53
C GLY A 136 -13.86 16.63 27.47
N LYS A 137 -14.30 15.40 27.17
CA LYS A 137 -14.02 14.19 27.97
C LYS A 137 -12.70 13.55 27.52
N PRO A 138 -11.88 13.01 28.44
CA PRO A 138 -10.57 12.43 28.09
C PRO A 138 -10.68 11.04 27.48
N TYR A 139 -9.89 10.79 26.44
CA TYR A 139 -9.80 9.52 25.70
C TYR A 139 -8.33 9.17 25.38
N ALA A 140 -8.06 7.90 25.15
CA ALA A 140 -6.86 7.42 24.46
C ALA A 140 -7.26 6.81 23.11
N TYR A 141 -6.51 7.14 22.06
CA TYR A 141 -6.57 6.42 20.79
C TYR A 141 -5.64 5.21 20.87
N THR A 142 -6.15 4.08 20.44
CA THR A 142 -5.43 2.80 20.41
C THR A 142 -5.58 2.15 19.04
N LYS A 143 -4.53 1.47 18.59
CA LYS A 143 -4.46 0.82 17.28
C LYS A 143 -4.56 -0.69 17.45
N LEU A 144 -5.63 -1.27 16.93
CA LEU A 144 -5.87 -2.72 16.91
C LEU A 144 -5.54 -3.25 15.51
N ARG A 145 -4.53 -4.11 15.42
CA ARG A 145 -4.24 -4.87 14.21
C ARG A 145 -4.81 -6.27 14.39
N ASP A 146 -5.53 -6.74 13.38
CA ASP A 146 -6.17 -8.06 13.37
C ASP A 146 -5.14 -9.19 13.63
N THR A 147 -3.99 -9.14 12.98
CA THR A 147 -2.91 -10.13 13.16
C THR A 147 -2.09 -9.99 14.45
N TYR A 148 -2.47 -9.13 15.40
CA TYR A 148 -1.71 -8.97 16.64
C TYR A 148 -1.92 -10.17 17.56
N PHE A 149 -0.84 -10.79 18.04
CA PHE A 149 -0.80 -12.12 18.69
C PHE A 149 -0.97 -13.33 17.74
N HIS A 150 -1.23 -13.07 16.45
CA HIS A 150 -1.43 -14.06 15.39
C HIS A 150 -0.46 -13.81 14.22
N GLU A 151 0.79 -13.47 14.56
CA GLU A 151 1.83 -13.27 13.55
C GLU A 151 2.32 -14.61 12.96
N VAL A 152 2.32 -15.69 13.74
CA VAL A 152 2.80 -17.00 13.25
C VAL A 152 1.64 -17.83 12.74
N ASP A 153 0.65 -18.09 13.60
CA ASP A 153 -0.59 -18.75 13.22
C ASP A 153 -1.63 -17.73 12.73
N PRO A 154 -2.48 -18.07 11.74
CA PRO A 154 -2.44 -19.26 10.90
C PRO A 154 -1.45 -19.16 9.72
N SER A 155 -0.80 -18.01 9.50
CA SER A 155 -0.03 -17.74 8.27
C SER A 155 1.07 -18.75 7.95
N ALA A 156 1.78 -19.27 8.96
CA ALA A 156 2.80 -20.30 8.79
C ALA A 156 2.25 -21.59 8.15
N LEU A 157 0.97 -21.93 8.40
CA LEU A 157 0.32 -23.09 7.77
C LEU A 157 0.12 -22.86 6.27
N GLY A 158 -0.30 -21.65 5.87
CA GLY A 158 -0.45 -21.32 4.45
C GLY A 158 0.88 -21.41 3.68
N PHE A 159 1.95 -20.89 4.28
CA PHE A 159 3.30 -21.04 3.71
C PHE A 159 3.77 -22.49 3.65
N ALA A 160 3.49 -23.28 4.70
CA ALA A 160 3.80 -24.72 4.70
C ALA A 160 3.03 -25.45 3.60
N ASP A 161 1.75 -25.14 3.40
CA ASP A 161 0.91 -25.73 2.35
C ASP A 161 1.44 -25.38 0.95
N PHE A 162 1.84 -24.13 0.69
CA PHE A 162 2.49 -23.73 -0.57
C PHE A 162 3.73 -24.58 -0.91
N ASN A 163 4.47 -24.98 0.12
CA ASN A 163 5.72 -25.72 -0.02
C ASN A 163 5.51 -27.25 -0.07
N ASN A 164 4.26 -27.71 0.11
CA ASN A 164 3.91 -29.12 0.15
C ASN A 164 3.29 -29.56 -1.20
N PRO A 165 3.95 -30.43 -1.98
CA PRO A 165 3.44 -30.87 -3.29
C PRO A 165 2.10 -31.62 -3.21
N ASN A 166 1.69 -32.08 -2.03
CA ASN A 166 0.40 -32.74 -1.84
C ASN A 166 -0.77 -31.79 -1.58
N LYS A 167 -0.50 -30.49 -1.42
CA LYS A 167 -1.47 -29.47 -1.00
C LYS A 167 -1.72 -28.38 -2.03
N MET A 168 -1.06 -28.42 -3.19
CA MET A 168 -1.07 -27.32 -4.18
C MET A 168 -1.39 -27.80 -5.60
N ARG A 169 -2.26 -28.81 -5.71
CA ARG A 169 -2.51 -29.53 -6.98
C ARG A 169 -3.54 -28.84 -7.87
N THR A 170 -4.37 -27.97 -7.32
CA THR A 170 -5.45 -27.30 -8.03
C THR A 170 -5.53 -25.82 -7.63
N PRO A 171 -6.16 -24.97 -8.46
CA PRO A 171 -6.56 -23.62 -8.06
C PRO A 171 -7.29 -23.55 -6.72
N GLN A 172 -8.16 -24.52 -6.44
CA GLN A 172 -8.94 -24.58 -5.21
C GLN A 172 -8.07 -24.88 -4.00
N ASP A 173 -7.14 -25.84 -4.12
CA ASP A 173 -6.19 -26.13 -3.04
C ASP A 173 -5.29 -24.93 -2.76
N PHE A 174 -4.84 -24.23 -3.80
CA PHE A 174 -4.11 -22.97 -3.68
C PHE A 174 -4.90 -21.90 -2.92
N MET A 175 -6.17 -21.68 -3.29
CA MET A 175 -7.01 -20.67 -2.59
C MET A 175 -7.22 -21.04 -1.12
N GLN A 176 -7.35 -22.33 -0.79
CA GLN A 176 -7.44 -22.79 0.60
C GLN A 176 -6.16 -22.53 1.37
N ALA A 177 -4.99 -22.88 0.80
CA ALA A 177 -3.69 -22.63 1.40
C ALA A 177 -3.45 -21.12 1.60
N ALA A 178 -3.74 -20.31 0.58
CA ALA A 178 -3.59 -18.86 0.65
C ALA A 178 -4.56 -18.21 1.67
N ASN A 179 -5.73 -18.80 1.91
CA ASN A 179 -6.68 -18.33 2.92
C ASN A 179 -6.20 -18.55 4.37
N HIS A 180 -5.23 -19.43 4.61
CA HIS A 180 -4.56 -19.52 5.92
C HIS A 180 -3.62 -18.33 6.18
N ILE A 181 -3.27 -17.55 5.16
CA ILE A 181 -2.37 -16.40 5.30
C ILE A 181 -3.18 -15.19 5.76
N SER A 182 -3.06 -14.86 7.04
CA SER A 182 -3.74 -13.72 7.68
C SER A 182 -3.15 -12.35 7.25
N TYR A 183 -1.98 -12.35 6.61
CA TYR A 183 -1.37 -11.16 6.02
C TYR A 183 -2.03 -10.72 4.72
N THR A 184 -1.99 -9.42 4.46
CA THR A 184 -2.64 -8.79 3.29
C THR A 184 -1.78 -8.94 2.03
N PHE A 185 -2.03 -9.98 1.23
CA PHE A 185 -1.30 -10.24 -0.01
C PHE A 185 -2.23 -10.66 -1.15
N ASN A 186 -1.87 -10.24 -2.35
CA ASN A 186 -2.36 -10.81 -3.59
C ASN A 186 -1.49 -11.99 -3.97
N TRP A 187 -2.05 -13.18 -3.94
CA TRP A 187 -1.39 -14.40 -4.35
C TRP A 187 -1.79 -14.76 -5.77
N PHE A 188 -0.80 -15.16 -6.55
CA PHE A 188 -0.95 -15.63 -7.91
C PHE A 188 -0.47 -17.06 -7.99
N TYR A 189 -1.21 -17.92 -8.68
CA TYR A 189 -0.90 -19.32 -8.91
C TYR A 189 -0.89 -19.62 -10.40
N VAL A 190 0.03 -20.48 -10.82
CA VAL A 190 0.07 -21.04 -12.17
C VAL A 190 0.49 -22.50 -12.09
N ASP A 191 -0.25 -23.38 -12.77
CA ASP A 191 0.17 -24.74 -13.13
C ASP A 191 0.19 -24.90 -14.67
N SER A 192 0.37 -26.13 -15.15
CA SER A 192 0.41 -26.42 -16.60
C SER A 192 -0.86 -26.08 -17.40
N ASN A 193 -2.02 -25.98 -16.74
CA ASN A 193 -3.34 -25.80 -17.34
C ASN A 193 -4.15 -24.63 -16.76
N HIS A 194 -3.79 -24.14 -15.57
CA HIS A 194 -4.58 -23.19 -14.82
C HIS A 194 -3.76 -22.00 -14.33
N ILE A 195 -4.46 -20.88 -14.18
CA ILE A 195 -4.01 -19.74 -13.39
C ILE A 195 -5.07 -19.48 -12.31
N ALA A 196 -4.64 -19.01 -11.14
CA ALA A 196 -5.56 -18.60 -10.08
C ALA A 196 -5.04 -17.37 -9.35
N TYR A 197 -5.96 -16.66 -8.71
CA TYR A 197 -5.68 -15.48 -7.92
C TYR A 197 -6.43 -15.59 -6.60
N PHE A 198 -5.78 -15.19 -5.51
CA PHE A 198 -6.41 -15.10 -4.21
C PHE A 198 -5.90 -13.88 -3.45
N ASN A 199 -6.79 -13.18 -2.76
CA ASN A 199 -6.44 -12.03 -1.94
C ASN A 199 -6.52 -12.43 -0.46
N SER A 200 -5.39 -12.76 0.15
CA SER A 200 -5.30 -13.17 1.55
C SER A 200 -5.34 -11.98 2.48
N GLY A 201 -5.67 -12.22 3.75
CA GLY A 201 -5.78 -11.17 4.76
C GLY A 201 -6.92 -11.48 5.72
N ALA A 202 -6.66 -11.35 7.02
CA ALA A 202 -7.70 -11.45 8.02
C ALA A 202 -8.42 -10.09 8.13
N ASN A 203 -9.46 -9.95 7.30
CA ASN A 203 -10.25 -8.72 7.19
C ASN A 203 -11.34 -8.73 8.26
N PRO A 204 -11.31 -7.82 9.25
CA PRO A 204 -12.26 -7.86 10.35
C PRO A 204 -13.67 -7.48 9.87
N VAL A 205 -14.68 -8.19 10.38
CA VAL A 205 -16.09 -7.86 10.12
C VAL A 205 -16.48 -6.68 11.01
N ARG A 206 -16.66 -5.51 10.38
CA ARG A 206 -17.06 -4.26 11.04
C ARG A 206 -18.59 -4.11 11.03
N PRO A 207 -19.18 -3.45 12.04
CA PRO A 207 -20.57 -3.01 11.96
C PRO A 207 -20.78 -2.08 10.75
N SER A 208 -21.89 -2.21 10.04
CA SER A 208 -22.13 -1.52 8.76
C SER A 208 -22.22 0.01 8.86
N TYR A 209 -22.35 0.56 10.07
CA TYR A 209 -22.39 2.00 10.36
C TYR A 209 -21.05 2.56 10.86
N VAL A 210 -20.00 1.73 10.93
CA VAL A 210 -18.63 2.19 11.23
C VAL A 210 -17.92 2.47 9.92
N ASP A 211 -17.44 3.69 9.75
CA ASP A 211 -16.57 4.05 8.62
C ASP A 211 -15.13 3.61 8.94
N PRO A 212 -14.54 2.65 8.20
CA PRO A 212 -13.19 2.17 8.46
C PRO A 212 -12.12 3.24 8.24
N ASN A 213 -12.43 4.32 7.51
CA ASN A 213 -11.46 5.39 7.24
C ASN A 213 -11.29 6.37 8.40
N LEU A 214 -12.08 6.23 9.48
CA LEU A 214 -12.06 7.14 10.63
C LEU A 214 -11.89 6.36 11.94
N PRO A 215 -11.24 6.96 12.96
CA PRO A 215 -11.27 6.39 14.30
C PRO A 215 -12.71 6.22 14.81
N THR A 216 -12.98 5.11 15.48
CA THR A 216 -14.29 4.79 16.07
C THR A 216 -14.20 4.65 17.59
N PHE A 217 -15.32 4.45 18.29
CA PHE A 217 -15.31 4.28 19.75
C PHE A 217 -14.96 2.85 20.16
N GLY A 218 -14.09 2.69 21.15
CA GLY A 218 -13.68 1.38 21.68
C GLY A 218 -14.69 0.77 22.66
N ARG A 219 -15.94 0.60 22.23
CA ARG A 219 -17.05 0.02 23.01
C ARG A 219 -18.16 -0.44 22.10
N ASP A 220 -19.07 -1.25 22.63
CA ASP A 220 -20.30 -1.56 21.91
C ASP A 220 -21.12 -0.31 21.55
N PRO A 221 -21.78 -0.30 20.37
CA PRO A 221 -21.82 -1.38 19.38
C PRO A 221 -20.80 -1.18 18.24
N PHE A 222 -19.66 -0.54 18.50
CA PHE A 222 -18.69 -0.11 17.47
C PHE A 222 -17.51 -1.08 17.26
N LEU A 223 -17.36 -2.07 18.14
CA LEU A 223 -16.30 -3.07 18.05
C LEU A 223 -16.49 -3.97 16.82
N TRP A 224 -15.41 -4.64 16.40
CA TRP A 224 -15.48 -5.75 15.45
C TRP A 224 -16.46 -6.82 15.95
N GLN A 225 -17.15 -7.49 15.02
CA GLN A 225 -18.13 -8.50 15.36
C GLN A 225 -17.48 -9.67 16.08
N ASN A 226 -18.10 -10.10 17.19
CA ASN A 226 -17.62 -11.19 18.05
C ASN A 226 -16.17 -11.03 18.55
N TYR A 227 -15.68 -9.79 18.66
CA TYR A 227 -14.34 -9.52 19.16
C TYR A 227 -14.13 -10.06 20.57
N LYS A 228 -13.03 -10.79 20.76
CA LYS A 228 -12.54 -11.29 22.04
C LYS A 228 -11.15 -10.71 22.27
N PRO A 229 -10.95 -9.91 23.32
CA PRO A 229 -9.67 -9.24 23.50
C PRO A 229 -8.55 -10.19 23.93
N PRO A 230 -7.28 -9.73 23.98
CA PRO A 230 -6.17 -10.51 24.48
C PRO A 230 -6.43 -11.13 25.88
N PRO A 231 -5.93 -12.36 26.12
CA PRO A 231 -4.86 -13.02 25.37
C PRO A 231 -5.29 -13.85 24.15
N ILE A 232 -6.60 -14.00 23.90
CA ILE A 232 -7.08 -14.80 22.76
C ILE A 232 -7.05 -13.98 21.46
N ALA A 233 -7.48 -12.70 21.49
CA ALA A 233 -7.41 -11.76 20.37
C ALA A 233 -8.02 -12.28 19.04
N THR A 234 -9.33 -12.52 19.03
CA THR A 234 -10.04 -13.04 17.84
C THR A 234 -11.30 -12.27 17.53
N GLU A 235 -11.72 -12.27 16.28
CA GLU A 235 -12.96 -11.67 15.78
C GLU A 235 -13.54 -12.49 14.62
N ASP A 236 -14.74 -12.10 14.17
CA ASP A 236 -15.23 -12.58 12.89
C ASP A 236 -14.42 -11.97 11.74
N ILE A 237 -13.96 -12.83 10.84
CA ILE A 237 -13.24 -12.48 9.63
C ILE A 237 -14.18 -12.62 8.42
N GLN A 238 -14.06 -11.70 7.46
CA GLN A 238 -14.82 -11.76 6.22
C GLN A 238 -14.65 -13.13 5.55
N PRO A 239 -15.74 -13.74 5.03
CA PRO A 239 -15.63 -15.02 4.34
C PRO A 239 -14.85 -14.86 3.02
N LEU A 240 -14.25 -15.94 2.54
CA LEU A 240 -13.49 -16.03 1.28
C LEU A 240 -14.11 -15.24 0.11
N ALA A 241 -15.43 -15.33 -0.05
CA ALA A 241 -16.18 -14.70 -1.14
C ALA A 241 -16.28 -13.16 -1.03
N ALA A 242 -15.98 -12.58 0.13
CA ALA A 242 -16.08 -11.15 0.42
C ALA A 242 -14.71 -10.45 0.41
N HIS A 243 -13.61 -11.15 0.08
CA HIS A 243 -12.29 -10.53 -0.01
C HIS A 243 -12.26 -9.52 -1.17
N PRO A 244 -11.83 -8.28 -0.92
CA PRO A 244 -11.98 -7.17 -1.87
C PRO A 244 -11.11 -7.30 -3.12
N GLY A 245 -11.59 -6.69 -4.21
CA GLY A 245 -10.80 -6.33 -5.39
C GLY A 245 -10.28 -4.89 -5.31
N PHE A 246 -9.19 -4.61 -6.00
CA PHE A 246 -8.38 -3.39 -5.85
C PHE A 246 -8.99 -2.08 -6.39
N SER A 247 -8.44 -0.96 -5.90
CA SER A 247 -8.72 0.45 -6.30
C SER A 247 -8.43 0.79 -7.78
N SER A 248 -8.61 2.05 -8.21
CA SER A 248 -8.66 2.40 -9.65
C SER A 248 -7.32 2.68 -10.36
N LEU A 249 -6.20 2.89 -9.65
CA LEU A 249 -4.90 3.21 -10.26
C LEU A 249 -3.73 2.56 -9.52
N PHE A 250 -2.86 1.88 -10.26
CA PHE A 250 -1.65 1.23 -9.75
C PHE A 250 -0.53 1.29 -10.76
N ARG A 251 0.71 1.25 -10.27
CA ARG A 251 1.91 1.14 -11.12
C ARG A 251 1.96 -0.15 -11.95
N SER A 252 1.15 -1.17 -11.66
CA SER A 252 1.06 -2.35 -12.55
C SER A 252 0.40 -2.01 -13.89
N GLN A 253 -0.37 -0.92 -13.98
CA GLN A 253 -1.20 -0.62 -15.16
C GLN A 253 -0.43 -0.49 -16.49
N PRO A 254 0.77 0.13 -16.56
CA PRO A 254 1.61 0.06 -17.75
C PRO A 254 1.94 -1.37 -18.19
N LEU A 255 2.22 -2.28 -17.24
CA LEU A 255 2.44 -3.69 -17.54
C LEU A 255 1.14 -4.38 -17.96
N ASP A 256 0.06 -4.17 -17.21
CA ASP A 256 -1.26 -4.76 -17.50
C ASP A 256 -1.74 -4.37 -18.90
N ALA A 257 -1.57 -3.11 -19.31
CA ALA A 257 -1.95 -2.64 -20.64
C ALA A 257 -1.14 -3.30 -21.77
N ARG A 258 0.15 -3.56 -21.54
CA ARG A 258 0.99 -4.29 -22.51
C ARG A 258 0.56 -5.75 -22.62
N ILE A 259 0.37 -6.40 -21.47
CA ILE A 259 -0.10 -7.79 -21.41
C ILE A 259 -1.45 -7.93 -22.12
N GLN A 260 -2.43 -7.09 -21.76
CA GLN A 260 -3.78 -7.10 -22.33
C GLN A 260 -3.77 -6.90 -23.84
N ARG A 261 -2.95 -5.97 -24.35
CA ARG A 261 -2.79 -5.76 -25.79
C ARG A 261 -2.24 -7.00 -26.48
N ASP A 262 -1.23 -7.63 -25.89
CA ASP A 262 -0.52 -8.76 -26.48
C ASP A 262 -1.34 -10.05 -26.48
N ILE A 263 -2.26 -10.23 -25.51
CA ILE A 263 -3.18 -11.38 -25.44
C ILE A 263 -4.57 -11.10 -26.02
N ALA A 264 -4.79 -9.93 -26.63
CA ALA A 264 -6.09 -9.58 -27.17
C ALA A 264 -6.53 -10.58 -28.27
N GLY A 265 -7.82 -10.97 -28.25
CA GLY A 265 -8.38 -11.91 -29.21
C GLY A 265 -7.76 -13.31 -29.07
N SER A 266 -7.13 -13.80 -30.14
CA SER A 266 -6.40 -15.08 -30.15
C SER A 266 -4.89 -14.93 -29.91
N GLY A 267 -4.45 -13.75 -29.44
CA GLY A 267 -3.06 -13.48 -29.12
C GLY A 267 -2.53 -14.44 -28.06
N ARG A 268 -1.28 -14.89 -28.22
CA ARG A 268 -0.56 -15.72 -27.25
C ARG A 268 0.73 -15.03 -26.87
N MET A 269 1.09 -15.13 -25.58
CA MET A 269 2.30 -14.53 -25.04
C MET A 269 3.39 -15.56 -24.82
N SER A 270 4.62 -15.23 -25.22
CA SER A 270 5.81 -15.99 -24.82
C SER A 270 6.43 -15.42 -23.56
N LEU A 271 7.19 -16.23 -22.82
CA LEU A 271 7.93 -15.76 -21.65
C LEU A 271 8.88 -14.60 -22.00
N ARG A 272 9.57 -14.69 -23.14
CA ARG A 272 10.45 -13.61 -23.63
C ARG A 272 9.65 -12.31 -23.82
N ARG A 273 8.45 -12.38 -24.41
CA ARG A 273 7.63 -11.19 -24.62
C ARG A 273 7.16 -10.58 -23.31
N LEU A 274 6.71 -11.42 -22.37
CA LEU A 274 6.35 -10.97 -21.02
C LEU A 274 7.53 -10.27 -20.32
N MET A 275 8.73 -10.84 -20.40
CA MET A 275 9.94 -10.21 -19.84
C MET A 275 10.23 -8.86 -20.48
N SER A 276 10.13 -8.75 -21.81
CA SER A 276 10.30 -7.47 -22.49
C SER A 276 9.24 -6.44 -22.07
N ASP A 277 7.99 -6.85 -21.86
CA ASP A 277 6.94 -5.95 -21.36
C ASP A 277 7.16 -5.53 -19.91
N MET A 278 7.69 -6.43 -19.07
CA MET A 278 8.10 -6.11 -17.70
C MET A 278 9.25 -5.10 -17.66
N GLU A 279 10.30 -5.30 -18.46
CA GLU A 279 11.43 -4.38 -18.58
C GLU A 279 10.97 -3.01 -19.08
N ASP A 280 10.12 -2.99 -20.10
CA ASP A 280 9.60 -1.75 -20.69
C ASP A 280 8.71 -1.00 -19.69
N ALA A 281 7.74 -1.66 -19.08
CA ALA A 281 6.88 -1.09 -18.04
C ALA A 281 7.66 -0.61 -16.82
N GLY A 282 8.76 -1.29 -16.47
CA GLY A 282 9.64 -0.93 -15.35
C GLY A 282 10.24 0.47 -15.45
N THR A 283 10.29 1.04 -16.66
CA THR A 283 10.87 2.37 -16.92
C THR A 283 9.84 3.48 -17.09
N VAL A 284 8.54 3.19 -16.99
CA VAL A 284 7.48 4.17 -17.23
C VAL A 284 7.21 5.06 -16.00
N ASP A 285 7.08 6.37 -16.19
CA ASP A 285 6.61 7.31 -15.18
C ASP A 285 5.07 7.35 -15.15
N LEU A 286 4.48 6.97 -14.02
CA LEU A 286 3.03 6.86 -13.88
C LEU A 286 2.31 8.19 -14.14
N ARG A 287 2.94 9.34 -13.83
CA ARG A 287 2.37 10.65 -14.09
C ARG A 287 2.28 10.90 -15.59
N GLY A 288 3.34 10.62 -16.33
CA GLY A 288 3.36 10.80 -17.78
C GLY A 288 2.40 9.85 -18.51
N ASP A 289 2.28 8.60 -18.05
CA ASP A 289 1.46 7.57 -18.67
C ASP A 289 -0.04 7.72 -18.35
N ARG A 290 -0.38 7.94 -17.07
CA ARG A 290 -1.77 7.88 -16.59
C ARG A 290 -2.39 9.20 -16.23
N VAL A 291 -1.61 10.22 -15.88
CA VAL A 291 -2.16 11.49 -15.35
C VAL A 291 -2.05 12.62 -16.37
N LEU A 292 -0.92 12.73 -17.05
CA LEU A 292 -0.63 13.75 -18.05
C LEU A 292 -1.70 13.80 -19.15
N PRO A 293 -2.25 12.68 -19.69
CA PRO A 293 -3.32 12.76 -20.68
C PRO A 293 -4.54 13.56 -20.21
N TRP A 294 -4.95 13.41 -18.94
CA TRP A 294 -6.08 14.14 -18.37
C TRP A 294 -5.75 15.60 -18.10
N ILE A 295 -4.53 15.88 -17.63
CA ILE A 295 -4.04 17.27 -17.47
C ILE A 295 -4.03 17.98 -18.82
N LEU A 296 -3.55 17.32 -19.88
CA LEU A 296 -3.51 17.88 -21.23
C LEU A 296 -4.92 18.13 -21.78
N GLN A 297 -5.89 17.24 -21.53
CA GLN A 297 -7.28 17.47 -21.91
C GLN A 297 -7.84 18.75 -21.28
N VAL A 298 -7.55 19.02 -20.00
CA VAL A 298 -7.95 20.28 -19.36
C VAL A 298 -7.22 21.48 -19.97
N ILE A 299 -5.89 21.38 -20.13
CA ILE A 299 -5.06 22.49 -20.63
C ILE A 299 -5.41 22.87 -22.08
N ASP A 300 -5.63 21.88 -22.95
CA ASP A 300 -5.85 22.05 -24.38
C ASP A 300 -7.28 22.49 -24.72
N THR A 301 -8.17 22.70 -23.73
CA THR A 301 -9.49 23.34 -23.95
C THR A 301 -9.39 24.75 -24.52
N GLN A 302 -8.23 25.41 -24.41
CA GLN A 302 -7.91 26.64 -25.11
C GLN A 302 -6.44 26.67 -25.55
N PRO A 303 -6.11 27.44 -26.61
CA PRO A 303 -4.72 27.63 -27.03
C PRO A 303 -3.84 28.21 -25.92
N VAL A 304 -2.66 27.61 -25.73
CA VAL A 304 -1.61 28.14 -24.86
C VAL A 304 -0.77 29.16 -25.66
N THR A 305 -0.88 30.43 -25.27
CA THR A 305 -0.27 31.56 -25.98
C THR A 305 1.13 31.92 -25.48
N ASP A 306 1.45 31.62 -24.21
CA ASP A 306 2.79 31.83 -23.67
C ASP A 306 3.79 30.88 -24.35
N PRO A 307 4.84 31.39 -25.02
CA PRO A 307 5.77 30.56 -25.79
C PRO A 307 6.52 29.52 -24.93
N ALA A 308 6.85 29.86 -23.69
CA ALA A 308 7.60 28.99 -22.81
C ALA A 308 6.71 27.86 -22.25
N GLN A 309 5.45 28.16 -21.90
CA GLN A 309 4.44 27.15 -21.54
C GLN A 309 4.17 26.21 -22.72
N LYS A 310 4.01 26.76 -23.93
CA LYS A 310 3.81 25.97 -25.15
C LYS A 310 4.98 25.02 -25.40
N ALA A 311 6.21 25.50 -25.28
CA ALA A 311 7.42 24.68 -25.45
C ALA A 311 7.52 23.58 -24.37
N ALA A 312 7.17 23.88 -23.12
CA ALA A 312 7.16 22.89 -22.04
C ALA A 312 6.12 21.78 -22.29
N LEU A 313 4.90 22.17 -22.68
CA LEU A 313 3.84 21.22 -23.01
C LEU A 313 4.16 20.37 -24.24
N GLN A 314 4.84 20.91 -25.25
CA GLN A 314 5.31 20.13 -26.39
C GLN A 314 6.29 19.03 -25.97
N LYS A 315 7.23 19.32 -25.06
CA LYS A 315 8.17 18.32 -24.52
C LYS A 315 7.43 17.23 -23.73
N LEU A 316 6.48 17.62 -22.88
CA LEU A 316 5.65 16.68 -22.12
C LEU A 316 4.79 15.80 -23.04
N LYS A 317 4.17 16.38 -24.08
CA LYS A 317 3.41 15.64 -25.09
C LYS A 317 4.27 14.64 -25.85
N ALA A 318 5.46 15.05 -26.29
CA ALA A 318 6.39 14.17 -26.99
C ALA A 318 6.83 13.00 -26.10
N TRP A 319 7.16 13.27 -24.83
CA TRP A 319 7.51 12.25 -23.85
C TRP A 319 6.36 11.29 -23.55
N GLY A 320 5.15 11.80 -23.33
CA GLY A 320 3.95 10.97 -23.12
C GLY A 320 3.62 10.11 -24.34
N ALA A 321 3.68 10.67 -25.55
CA ALA A 321 3.50 9.93 -26.80
C ALA A 321 4.57 8.84 -27.01
N ALA A 322 5.77 9.04 -26.48
CA ALA A 322 6.85 8.05 -26.48
C ALA A 322 6.76 7.03 -25.34
N GLY A 323 5.65 6.96 -24.58
CA GLY A 323 5.43 5.99 -23.51
C GLY A 323 5.88 6.44 -22.11
N ALA A 324 6.19 7.73 -21.94
CA ALA A 324 6.57 8.33 -20.65
C ALA A 324 7.76 7.65 -19.94
N HIS A 325 8.73 7.15 -20.70
CA HIS A 325 9.88 6.44 -20.15
C HIS A 325 10.88 7.37 -19.43
N ARG A 326 11.44 6.87 -18.33
CA ARG A 326 12.66 7.32 -17.66
C ARG A 326 13.77 6.31 -17.95
N ILE A 327 14.32 6.39 -19.15
CA ILE A 327 15.33 5.42 -19.65
C ILE A 327 16.50 6.16 -20.29
N ASP A 328 17.69 5.58 -20.13
CA ASP A 328 18.95 5.97 -20.77
C ASP A 328 19.40 4.77 -21.60
N ARG A 329 19.01 4.74 -22.89
CA ARG A 329 19.25 3.56 -23.74
C ARG A 329 20.68 3.55 -24.28
N ASN A 330 21.25 4.73 -24.53
CA ASN A 330 22.60 4.89 -25.03
C ASN A 330 23.69 4.82 -23.94
N LYS A 331 23.28 4.79 -22.66
CA LYS A 331 24.13 4.71 -21.46
C LYS A 331 25.06 5.92 -21.32
N ASP A 332 24.60 7.10 -21.71
CA ASP A 332 25.37 8.34 -21.59
C ASP A 332 25.21 9.04 -20.23
N GLY A 333 24.41 8.47 -19.32
CA GLY A 333 24.11 9.00 -18.00
C GLY A 333 22.94 9.98 -17.98
N THR A 334 22.22 10.14 -19.10
CA THR A 334 21.11 11.09 -19.27
C THR A 334 19.87 10.38 -19.81
N TYR A 335 18.68 10.72 -19.30
CA TYR A 335 17.45 10.16 -19.86
C TYR A 335 17.16 10.70 -21.26
N GLU A 336 16.60 9.86 -22.13
CA GLU A 336 16.24 10.25 -23.50
C GLU A 336 15.32 11.49 -23.56
N TYR A 337 14.40 11.61 -22.59
CA TYR A 337 13.46 12.73 -22.45
C TYR A 337 13.76 13.61 -21.24
N THR A 338 15.04 13.80 -20.91
CA THR A 338 15.48 14.54 -19.69
C THR A 338 14.78 15.87 -19.49
N GLN A 339 14.57 16.67 -20.53
CA GLN A 339 13.91 17.97 -20.38
C GLN A 339 12.44 17.83 -19.96
N ALA A 340 11.70 16.87 -20.52
CA ALA A 340 10.31 16.63 -20.14
C ALA A 340 10.20 16.09 -18.72
N ILE A 341 11.10 15.17 -18.35
CA ILE A 341 11.17 14.59 -17.00
C ILE A 341 11.45 15.69 -15.96
N ARG A 342 12.45 16.56 -16.21
CA ARG A 342 12.74 17.71 -15.33
C ARG A 342 11.56 18.66 -15.18
N ILE A 343 10.82 18.92 -16.26
CA ILE A 343 9.61 19.74 -16.21
C ILE A 343 8.56 19.05 -15.33
N MET A 344 8.28 17.77 -15.55
CA MET A 344 7.30 17.02 -14.75
C MET A 344 7.69 17.00 -13.26
N ASP A 345 8.97 16.78 -12.94
CA ASP A 345 9.46 16.73 -11.55
C ASP A 345 9.31 18.08 -10.82
N ALA A 346 9.66 19.18 -11.48
CA ALA A 346 9.50 20.52 -10.89
C ALA A 346 8.04 20.99 -10.86
N TRP A 347 7.23 20.57 -11.83
CA TRP A 347 5.84 21.01 -11.98
C TRP A 347 4.88 20.23 -11.08
N TRP A 348 5.08 18.92 -10.91
CA TRP A 348 4.16 18.05 -10.17
C TRP A 348 3.74 18.56 -8.78
N PRO A 349 4.65 18.91 -7.84
CA PRO A 349 4.23 19.42 -6.53
C PRO A 349 3.45 20.74 -6.62
N ARG A 350 3.78 21.59 -7.60
CA ARG A 350 3.06 22.86 -7.83
C ARG A 350 1.68 22.62 -8.42
N LEU A 351 1.56 21.65 -9.32
CA LEU A 351 0.30 21.21 -9.91
C LEU A 351 -0.64 20.72 -8.82
N VAL A 352 -0.18 19.77 -7.99
CA VAL A 352 -0.96 19.21 -6.88
C VAL A 352 -1.38 20.30 -5.89
N ALA A 353 -0.48 21.23 -5.57
CA ALA A 353 -0.81 22.38 -4.73
C ALA A 353 -1.86 23.30 -5.40
N ALA A 354 -1.71 23.62 -6.68
CA ALA A 354 -2.64 24.47 -7.41
C ALA A 354 -4.05 23.85 -7.50
N GLU A 355 -4.13 22.54 -7.57
CA GLU A 355 -5.37 21.78 -7.65
C GLU A 355 -6.11 21.70 -6.31
N PHE A 356 -5.44 21.26 -5.23
CA PHE A 356 -6.13 20.93 -3.98
C PHE A 356 -6.06 22.02 -2.91
N LYS A 357 -4.94 22.75 -2.81
CA LYS A 357 -4.68 23.71 -1.71
C LYS A 357 -5.71 24.84 -1.63
N PRO A 358 -6.21 25.43 -2.74
CA PRO A 358 -7.19 26.51 -2.67
C PRO A 358 -8.52 26.12 -2.00
N THR A 359 -8.86 24.83 -2.07
CA THR A 359 -10.12 24.30 -1.54
C THR A 359 -9.93 23.68 -0.15
N LEU A 360 -8.81 23.00 0.11
CA LEU A 360 -8.50 22.42 1.43
C LEU A 360 -8.02 23.45 2.45
N GLY A 361 -7.38 24.54 1.98
CA GLY A 361 -6.62 25.44 2.84
C GLY A 361 -5.26 24.85 3.25
N GLN A 362 -4.36 25.71 3.73
CA GLN A 362 -2.98 25.34 4.06
C GLN A 362 -2.89 24.21 5.08
N ALA A 363 -3.59 24.35 6.21
CA ALA A 363 -3.46 23.41 7.33
C ALA A 363 -3.86 21.98 6.97
N LEU A 364 -4.94 21.80 6.20
CA LEU A 364 -5.40 20.49 5.77
C LEU A 364 -4.54 19.95 4.62
N PHE A 365 -4.11 20.82 3.69
CA PHE A 365 -3.21 20.42 2.61
C PHE A 365 -1.88 19.85 3.15
N ASP A 366 -1.29 20.49 4.17
CA ASP A 366 -0.03 20.03 4.77
C ASP A 366 -0.16 18.70 5.54
N GLN A 367 -1.36 18.38 6.02
CA GLN A 367 -1.67 17.12 6.71
C GLN A 367 -2.09 16.01 5.74
N THR A 368 -2.42 16.36 4.50
CA THR A 368 -2.86 15.39 3.50
C THR A 368 -1.63 14.72 2.88
N PRO A 369 -1.60 13.38 2.73
CA PRO A 369 -0.45 12.66 2.17
C PRO A 369 -0.36 12.81 0.63
N PHE A 370 -0.28 14.05 0.16
CA PHE A 370 -0.05 14.39 -1.25
C PHE A 370 1.43 14.23 -1.67
N GLY A 371 2.29 13.78 -0.76
CA GLY A 371 3.72 13.60 -0.97
C GLY A 371 4.03 12.82 -2.25
N HIS A 372 5.11 13.18 -2.93
CA HIS A 372 5.52 12.56 -4.19
C HIS A 372 6.48 11.40 -3.92
N ASP A 373 6.01 10.18 -4.14
CA ASP A 373 6.83 8.97 -4.14
C ASP A 373 7.65 8.89 -5.44
N ALA A 374 8.76 9.63 -5.45
CA ALA A 374 9.62 9.83 -6.60
C ALA A 374 10.60 8.66 -6.80
N PRO A 375 10.97 8.33 -8.06
CA PRO A 375 12.02 7.35 -8.33
C PRO A 375 13.33 7.66 -7.60
N GLY A 376 13.83 6.67 -6.87
CA GLY A 376 15.07 6.77 -6.09
C GLY A 376 15.97 5.55 -6.24
N ARG A 377 17.17 5.64 -5.64
CA ARG A 377 18.21 4.59 -5.71
C ARG A 377 17.76 3.25 -5.14
N ILE A 378 16.84 3.26 -4.18
CA ILE A 378 16.34 2.06 -3.51
C ILE A 378 15.20 1.38 -4.29
N GLY A 379 14.83 1.88 -5.48
CA GLY A 379 13.68 1.35 -6.23
C GLY A 379 12.35 1.87 -5.69
N SER A 380 11.27 1.12 -5.93
CA SER A 380 9.89 1.32 -5.43
C SER A 380 9.43 2.79 -5.43
N ALA A 381 8.78 3.19 -6.51
CA ALA A 381 8.31 4.54 -6.72
C ALA A 381 6.98 4.52 -7.47
N PHE A 382 6.23 5.61 -7.35
CA PHE A 382 4.86 5.74 -7.84
C PHE A 382 3.85 4.78 -7.18
N ASP A 383 4.16 4.25 -6.00
CA ASP A 383 3.37 3.25 -5.30
C ASP A 383 2.24 3.91 -4.49
N THR A 384 2.53 5.07 -3.87
CA THR A 384 1.55 5.83 -3.07
C THR A 384 1.75 7.33 -3.23
N SER A 385 0.72 8.08 -3.63
CA SER A 385 0.79 9.56 -3.75
C SER A 385 -0.54 10.16 -4.22
N SER A 386 -0.50 11.45 -4.53
CA SER A 386 -1.51 12.28 -5.19
C SER A 386 -1.88 11.87 -6.63
N TYR A 387 -1.19 10.93 -7.29
CA TYR A 387 -1.43 10.59 -8.70
C TYR A 387 -2.90 10.26 -8.99
N GLY A 388 -3.50 9.41 -8.16
CA GLY A 388 -4.89 9.02 -8.31
C GLY A 388 -5.90 10.06 -7.82
N TYR A 389 -5.50 10.90 -6.85
CA TYR A 389 -6.28 12.06 -6.44
C TYR A 389 -6.44 13.03 -7.60
N VAL A 390 -5.32 13.45 -8.19
CA VAL A 390 -5.27 14.34 -9.37
C VAL A 390 -6.08 13.76 -10.52
N GLN A 391 -5.77 12.53 -10.95
CA GLN A 391 -6.44 11.98 -12.13
C GLN A 391 -7.96 11.86 -11.94
N LYS A 392 -8.42 11.40 -10.76
CA LYS A 392 -9.85 11.26 -10.50
C LYS A 392 -10.56 12.61 -10.49
N ASP A 393 -9.98 13.62 -9.85
CA ASP A 393 -10.56 14.97 -9.78
C ASP A 393 -10.68 15.60 -11.18
N LEU A 394 -9.63 15.49 -12.01
CA LEU A 394 -9.66 15.98 -13.39
C LEU A 394 -10.64 15.23 -14.29
N ARG A 395 -10.80 13.92 -14.08
CA ARG A 395 -11.82 13.12 -14.78
C ARG A 395 -13.22 13.58 -14.44
N ASP A 396 -13.50 13.79 -13.15
CA ASP A 396 -14.79 14.27 -12.66
C ASP A 396 -15.07 15.68 -13.20
N LEU A 397 -14.07 16.58 -13.17
CA LEU A 397 -14.15 17.93 -13.76
C LEU A 397 -14.50 17.91 -15.25
N LEU A 398 -13.95 16.95 -16.01
CA LEU A 398 -14.22 16.77 -17.44
C LEU A 398 -15.52 16.02 -17.73
N GLY A 399 -16.29 15.64 -16.71
CA GLY A 399 -17.56 14.92 -16.84
C GLY A 399 -17.41 13.43 -17.15
N ALA A 400 -16.23 12.85 -16.95
CA ALA A 400 -16.03 11.41 -17.08
C ALA A 400 -16.58 10.68 -15.85
N SER A 401 -17.17 9.49 -16.05
CA SER A 401 -17.65 8.67 -14.94
C SER A 401 -16.48 8.24 -14.04
N VAL A 402 -16.63 8.46 -12.72
CA VAL A 402 -15.67 8.05 -11.69
C VAL A 402 -16.37 7.20 -10.62
N GLN A 403 -15.71 6.14 -10.17
CA GLN A 403 -16.18 5.35 -9.03
C GLN A 403 -15.73 6.03 -7.73
N GLY A 404 -16.66 6.16 -6.78
CA GLY A 404 -16.43 6.88 -5.52
C GLY A 404 -15.94 8.30 -5.80
N PRO A 405 -16.80 9.19 -6.35
CA PRO A 405 -16.44 10.59 -6.55
C PRO A 405 -16.03 11.23 -5.22
N TYR A 406 -15.15 12.22 -5.27
CA TYR A 406 -14.85 12.98 -4.07
C TYR A 406 -16.06 13.81 -3.63
N SER A 407 -15.98 14.38 -2.43
CA SER A 407 -17.05 15.26 -1.91
C SER A 407 -17.32 16.51 -2.76
N ARG A 408 -16.41 16.83 -3.69
CA ARG A 408 -16.47 17.89 -4.69
C ARG A 408 -15.33 17.72 -5.68
N VAL A 409 -15.41 18.43 -6.81
CA VAL A 409 -14.24 18.71 -7.65
C VAL A 409 -13.40 19.80 -7.01
N TYR A 410 -12.11 19.53 -6.79
CA TYR A 410 -11.19 20.41 -6.10
C TYR A 410 -10.53 21.41 -7.05
N CYS A 411 -10.11 20.95 -8.23
CA CYS A 411 -9.44 21.79 -9.22
C CYS A 411 -10.34 22.95 -9.66
N GLY A 412 -9.81 24.18 -9.57
CA GLY A 412 -10.57 25.38 -9.94
C GLY A 412 -11.91 25.51 -9.21
N LYS A 413 -12.11 24.83 -8.06
CA LYS A 413 -13.39 24.73 -7.35
C LYS A 413 -14.54 24.22 -8.25
N GLY A 414 -14.23 23.30 -9.16
CA GLY A 414 -15.18 22.76 -10.15
C GLY A 414 -15.34 23.59 -11.42
N ASN A 415 -14.62 24.70 -11.56
CA ASN A 415 -14.61 25.50 -12.78
C ASN A 415 -13.45 25.09 -13.70
N LEU A 416 -13.78 24.63 -14.92
CA LEU A 416 -12.80 24.15 -15.90
C LEU A 416 -11.81 25.24 -16.35
N VAL A 417 -12.24 26.50 -16.46
CA VAL A 417 -11.39 27.63 -16.85
C VAL A 417 -10.38 27.94 -15.75
N ASP A 418 -10.84 27.99 -14.50
CA ASP A 418 -9.97 28.26 -13.36
C ASP A 418 -8.97 27.12 -13.15
N CYS A 419 -9.44 25.86 -13.26
CA CYS A 419 -8.57 24.69 -13.21
C CYS A 419 -7.50 24.73 -14.31
N ARG A 420 -7.89 24.96 -15.57
CA ARG A 420 -6.93 25.12 -16.68
C ARG A 420 -5.87 26.17 -16.37
N ASN A 421 -6.28 27.35 -15.90
CA ASN A 421 -5.35 28.43 -15.61
C ASN A 421 -4.39 28.07 -14.48
N ALA A 422 -4.88 27.34 -13.47
CA ALA A 422 -4.09 26.87 -12.33
C ALA A 422 -3.06 25.80 -12.71
N LEU A 423 -3.41 24.89 -13.63
CA LEU A 423 -2.54 23.76 -13.99
C LEU A 423 -1.40 24.15 -14.93
N ARG A 424 -1.44 25.27 -15.66
CA ARG A 424 -0.40 25.61 -16.66
C ARG A 424 1.01 25.59 -16.04
N PRO A 425 2.01 24.93 -16.69
CA PRO A 425 3.37 24.90 -16.17
C PRO A 425 3.94 26.33 -16.09
N VAL A 426 4.64 26.68 -15.01
CA VAL A 426 5.26 27.99 -14.85
C VAL A 426 6.73 27.91 -15.27
N PRO A 427 7.17 28.62 -16.32
CA PRO A 427 8.58 28.64 -16.71
C PRO A 427 9.46 29.36 -15.68
N GLY A 428 10.65 28.85 -15.40
CA GLY A 428 11.74 29.65 -14.81
C GLY A 428 11.86 29.69 -13.27
N ARG A 429 11.18 28.83 -12.52
CA ARG A 429 11.57 28.56 -11.12
C ARG A 429 11.90 27.08 -10.97
N PRO A 430 13.14 26.71 -10.58
CA PRO A 430 13.44 25.33 -10.20
C PRO A 430 12.46 24.85 -9.13
#